data_AF-A0A3N0XVB2-F1
#
_entry.id   AF-A0A3N0XVB2-F1
#
_cell.length_a   1.000
_cell.length_b   1.000
_cell.length_c   1.000
_cell.angle_alpha   90.00
_cell.angle_beta   90.00
_cell.angle_gamma   90.00
#
_symmetry.space_group_name_H-M   'P 1'
#
loop_
_entity.id
_entity.type
_entity.pdbx_description
1 polymer ?
#
loop_
_entity_poly.entity_id
_entity_poly.type
_entity_poly.pdbx_seq_one_letter_code
_entity_poly.pdbx_strand_id
1 'polypeptide(L)'
;MDQTLYFILLIALCSVSECVQRQYHFINVRKNWTEAQRYCREKYTDLATVENMSDINELKKSVSDGGVQYVWIGLQRTGVDQWQWSSGEPVLYQNWDPTQPEGRDDCGIMVDGKWGDLPCSDKRNFICNKTLCSVSECVQRQYHFINVRKNWTEAQRYCREKYTDLATVENMSDINELKKSVSDGVQYVWIGLQRTGVDQWQWSSGEPVLYQNWDPTQPEGRDDCGIMVDGKWGDLPCSDKRNFICNKRPVFVSQEKNWTEAQSYCRQNHSDLVSVTNQTENQQVARIISDNHLSGSHVWIGLSRVRDLWRWSDQSNSSFRYWNTSEPDLNIAGENCTVAEPKAQGQWSDFSCNQEYPFVCYEDKLIVIEQNLTWSEALRYCRQNHVDLVSVQSEGMQRRVMNVVRRASTAAVWLGLRHSCTVGLWFWVSGQTVCYENWAIDDSDKCDSAVRSGAVQSGGHQRWISRPETDRLNFICSRYEE
;
A
#
# COMPACT_ATOMS: atom_id res chain seq x y z
N MET A 1 -11.09 -6.02 44.53
CA MET A 1 -9.89 -5.27 44.10
C MET A 1 -8.96 -6.32 43.51
N ASP A 2 -8.52 -6.09 42.27
CA ASP A 2 -7.61 -6.93 41.47
C ASP A 2 -8.12 -8.27 40.94
N GLN A 3 -8.84 -8.21 39.82
CA GLN A 3 -8.79 -9.25 38.77
C GLN A 3 -9.35 -8.78 37.41
N THR A 4 -9.97 -7.60 37.32
CA THR A 4 -10.55 -7.04 36.09
C THR A 4 -9.61 -6.11 35.30
N LEU A 5 -8.39 -5.83 35.80
CA LEU A 5 -7.43 -4.93 35.13
C LEU A 5 -6.46 -5.62 34.15
N TYR A 6 -6.45 -6.96 34.08
CA TYR A 6 -5.53 -7.70 33.19
C TYR A 6 -6.12 -8.07 31.83
N PHE A 7 -7.42 -7.85 31.59
CA PHE A 7 -8.09 -8.20 30.32
C PHE A 7 -8.20 -7.03 29.32
N ILE A 8 -7.76 -5.82 29.69
CA ILE A 8 -7.88 -4.61 28.85
C ILE A 8 -6.56 -4.27 28.12
N LEU A 9 -5.48 -5.05 28.33
CA LEU A 9 -4.18 -4.81 27.70
C LEU A 9 -3.85 -5.74 26.51
N LEU A 10 -4.82 -6.47 25.96
CA LEU A 10 -4.62 -7.46 24.89
C LEU A 10 -5.39 -7.21 23.58
N ILE A 11 -5.93 -6.02 23.35
CA ILE A 11 -6.57 -5.65 22.06
C ILE A 11 -5.83 -4.49 21.37
N ALA A 12 -4.50 -4.60 21.32
CA ALA A 12 -3.64 -3.77 20.47
C ALA A 12 -2.79 -4.65 19.53
N LEU A 13 -3.38 -5.74 19.04
CA LEU A 13 -2.84 -6.57 17.96
C LEU A 13 -3.90 -6.71 16.86
N CYS A 14 -4.27 -5.58 16.27
CA CYS A 14 -4.79 -5.62 14.91
C CYS A 14 -3.57 -5.62 13.99
N SER A 15 -3.43 -6.73 13.26
CA SER A 15 -2.52 -6.98 12.16
C SER A 15 -2.70 -5.92 11.07
N VAL A 16 -2.05 -4.78 11.22
CA VAL A 16 -1.79 -3.85 10.12
C VAL A 16 -0.41 -4.20 9.61
N SER A 17 -0.33 -4.75 8.40
CA SER A 17 0.92 -4.89 7.66
C SER A 17 1.40 -3.49 7.25
N GLU A 18 1.86 -2.70 8.22
CA GLU A 18 2.59 -1.46 8.01
C GLU A 18 3.97 -1.81 7.43
N CYS A 19 4.48 -1.03 6.47
CA CYS A 19 5.85 -1.20 6.00
C CYS A 19 6.81 -0.73 7.09
N VAL A 20 7.08 -1.59 8.07
CA VAL A 20 8.00 -1.29 9.16
C VAL A 20 9.42 -1.43 8.65
N GLN A 21 10.12 -0.31 8.40
CA GLN A 21 11.56 -0.38 8.15
C GLN A 21 12.29 -0.71 9.46
N ARG A 22 12.84 -1.91 9.53
CA ARG A 22 13.59 -2.42 10.69
C ARG A 22 15.08 -2.24 10.46
N GLN A 23 15.75 -1.61 11.42
CA GLN A 23 17.20 -1.60 11.48
C GLN A 23 17.67 -2.70 12.44
N TYR A 24 18.53 -3.60 11.97
CA TYR A 24 19.03 -4.72 12.78
C TYR A 24 20.36 -4.36 13.44
N HIS A 25 20.48 -4.68 14.72
CA HIS A 25 21.65 -4.40 15.54
C HIS A 25 22.13 -5.69 16.21
N PHE A 26 23.31 -6.16 15.82
CA PHE A 26 23.96 -7.29 16.46
C PHE A 26 24.51 -6.90 17.84
N ILE A 27 24.12 -7.66 18.86
CA ILE A 27 24.57 -7.46 20.24
C ILE A 27 25.54 -8.57 20.61
N ASN A 28 26.82 -8.20 20.74
CA ASN A 28 27.89 -9.11 21.09
C ASN A 28 27.98 -9.37 22.60
N VAL A 29 26.88 -9.83 23.20
CA VAL A 29 26.79 -10.25 24.60
C VAL A 29 25.95 -11.51 24.68
N ARG A 30 26.39 -12.51 25.45
CA ARG A 30 25.66 -13.77 25.61
C ARG A 30 24.59 -13.69 26.69
N LYS A 31 23.32 -13.89 26.31
CA LYS A 31 22.14 -13.90 27.19
C LYS A 31 21.21 -15.06 26.83
N ASN A 32 20.40 -15.51 27.79
CA ASN A 32 19.28 -16.40 27.46
C ASN A 32 18.20 -15.62 26.68
N TRP A 33 17.26 -16.32 26.05
CA TRP A 33 16.33 -15.67 25.13
C TRP A 33 15.50 -14.56 25.81
N THR A 34 14.98 -14.83 27.01
CA THR A 34 14.19 -13.86 27.78
C THR A 34 15.01 -12.66 28.24
N GLU A 35 16.27 -12.86 28.64
CA GLU A 35 17.20 -11.78 28.97
C GLU A 35 17.60 -10.95 27.75
N ALA A 36 17.75 -11.58 26.60
CA ALA A 36 18.04 -10.91 25.32
C ALA A 36 16.85 -10.05 24.87
N GLN A 37 15.63 -10.59 24.94
CA GLN A 37 14.39 -9.85 24.68
C GLN A 37 14.26 -8.62 25.57
N ARG A 38 14.44 -8.80 26.88
CA ARG A 38 14.41 -7.69 27.84
C ARG A 38 15.44 -6.61 27.49
N TYR A 39 16.67 -7.03 27.18
CA TYR A 39 17.72 -6.09 26.76
C TYR A 39 17.33 -5.31 25.50
N CYS A 40 16.75 -5.97 24.50
CA CYS A 40 16.31 -5.31 23.28
C CYS A 40 15.15 -4.34 23.54
N ARG A 41 14.18 -4.69 24.38
CA ARG A 41 13.07 -3.79 24.75
C ARG A 41 13.52 -2.59 25.58
N GLU A 42 14.58 -2.72 26.36
CA GLU A 42 15.14 -1.62 27.14
C GLU A 42 15.91 -0.60 26.29
N LYS A 43 16.55 -1.03 25.19
CA LYS A 43 17.50 -0.20 24.42
C LYS A 43 17.14 0.02 22.95
N TYR A 44 16.24 -0.80 22.42
CA TYR A 44 15.77 -0.85 21.03
C TYR A 44 14.26 -1.08 21.04
N THR A 45 13.69 -1.72 20.02
CA THR A 45 12.25 -2.06 19.99
C THR A 45 12.00 -3.44 20.56
N ASP A 46 12.52 -4.49 19.93
CA ASP A 46 12.45 -5.87 20.44
C ASP A 46 13.59 -6.72 19.85
N LEU A 47 13.61 -8.03 20.13
CA LEU A 47 14.40 -8.97 19.35
C LEU A 47 14.00 -8.93 17.87
N ALA A 48 14.94 -9.34 17.01
CA ALA A 48 14.76 -9.24 15.57
C ALA A 48 13.53 -10.01 15.05
N THR A 49 12.64 -9.28 14.39
CA THR A 49 11.46 -9.78 13.68
C THR A 49 11.73 -9.74 12.19
N VAL A 50 11.46 -10.83 11.46
CA VAL A 50 11.75 -10.96 10.02
C VAL A 50 10.46 -11.29 9.28
N GLU A 51 9.99 -10.39 8.44
CA GLU A 51 8.72 -10.54 7.72
C GLU A 51 8.88 -10.78 6.22
N ASN A 52 10.08 -10.59 5.67
CA ASN A 52 10.31 -10.73 4.25
C ASN A 52 11.79 -11.00 3.90
N MET A 53 12.05 -11.16 2.60
CA MET A 53 13.39 -11.42 2.07
C MET A 53 14.35 -10.21 2.23
N SER A 54 13.83 -8.97 2.29
CA SER A 54 14.65 -7.79 2.56
C SER A 54 15.14 -7.82 4.00
N ASP A 55 14.25 -8.11 4.95
CA ASP A 55 14.57 -8.24 6.37
C ASP A 55 15.68 -9.26 6.62
N ILE A 56 15.57 -10.46 6.03
CA ILE A 56 16.61 -11.48 6.21
C ILE A 56 17.95 -11.07 5.57
N ASN A 57 17.93 -10.33 4.46
CA ASN A 57 19.16 -9.85 3.81
C ASN A 57 19.86 -8.78 4.65
N GLU A 58 19.11 -7.84 5.22
CA GLU A 58 19.65 -6.84 6.14
C GLU A 58 20.13 -7.46 7.46
N LEU A 59 19.35 -8.40 8.00
CA LEU A 59 19.72 -9.13 9.21
C LEU A 59 21.00 -9.95 9.01
N LYS A 60 21.18 -10.60 7.85
CA LYS A 60 22.44 -11.29 7.47
C LYS A 60 23.65 -10.34 7.50
N LYS A 61 23.52 -9.13 6.93
CA LYS A 61 24.60 -8.13 6.92
C LYS A 61 25.04 -7.74 8.33
N SER A 62 24.13 -7.75 9.31
CA SER A 62 24.44 -7.36 10.69
C SER A 62 25.38 -8.34 11.42
N VAL A 63 25.52 -9.58 10.94
CA VAL A 63 26.30 -10.65 11.60
C VAL A 63 27.65 -10.92 10.91
N SER A 64 27.81 -10.48 9.67
CA SER A 64 28.92 -10.89 8.77
C SER A 64 30.34 -10.57 9.26
N ASP A 65 30.53 -9.68 10.23
CA ASP A 65 31.86 -9.27 10.71
C ASP A 65 32.39 -10.06 11.93
N GLY A 66 31.62 -11.01 12.49
CA GLY A 66 31.89 -11.52 13.85
C GLY A 66 32.21 -13.01 14.05
N GLY A 67 32.09 -13.88 13.05
CA GLY A 67 32.32 -15.33 13.21
C GLY A 67 31.35 -16.05 14.17
N VAL A 68 30.19 -15.44 14.46
CA VAL A 68 29.16 -15.99 15.36
C VAL A 68 28.10 -16.70 14.54
N GLN A 69 28.08 -18.03 14.61
CA GLN A 69 27.18 -18.89 13.82
C GLN A 69 25.75 -18.99 14.38
N TYR A 70 25.54 -18.80 15.68
CA TYR A 70 24.24 -19.01 16.33
C TYR A 70 23.82 -17.75 17.08
N VAL A 71 22.77 -17.09 16.61
CA VAL A 71 22.28 -15.83 17.19
C VAL A 71 20.78 -15.89 17.46
N TRP A 72 20.35 -15.39 18.63
CA TRP A 72 18.92 -15.29 18.94
C TRP A 72 18.23 -14.28 18.03
N ILE A 73 17.04 -14.67 17.57
CA ILE A 73 16.06 -13.80 16.92
C ILE A 73 14.75 -13.84 17.73
N GLY A 74 13.79 -12.99 17.38
CA GLY A 74 12.55 -12.82 18.16
C GLY A 74 11.56 -13.97 18.06
N LEU A 75 11.90 -15.08 17.40
CA LEU A 75 10.96 -16.16 17.16
C LEU A 75 10.81 -17.03 18.42
N GLN A 76 9.59 -17.32 18.85
CA GLN A 76 9.30 -18.17 20.01
C GLN A 76 8.13 -19.10 19.72
N ARG A 77 8.19 -20.33 20.23
CA ARG A 77 7.11 -21.29 20.16
C ARG A 77 6.09 -21.03 21.26
N THR A 78 4.83 -20.87 20.89
CA THR A 78 3.71 -20.56 21.80
C THR A 78 2.70 -21.70 21.91
N GLY A 79 2.81 -22.73 21.06
CA GLY A 79 1.99 -23.94 21.07
C GLY A 79 2.60 -25.07 20.23
N VAL A 80 1.88 -26.17 20.04
CA VAL A 80 2.32 -27.28 19.15
C VAL A 80 2.43 -26.74 17.73
N ASP A 81 3.64 -26.71 17.19
CA ASP A 81 3.99 -26.18 15.86
C ASP A 81 3.54 -24.73 15.59
N GLN A 82 3.23 -23.97 16.64
CA GLN A 82 2.83 -22.57 16.54
C GLN A 82 3.97 -21.67 17.00
N TRP A 83 4.45 -20.85 16.07
CA TRP A 83 5.52 -19.88 16.28
C TRP A 83 4.98 -18.47 16.17
N GLN A 84 5.51 -17.57 17.00
CA GLN A 84 5.17 -16.16 17.03
C GLN A 84 6.43 -15.32 17.20
N TRP A 85 6.42 -14.11 16.67
CA TRP A 85 7.46 -13.13 16.96
C TRP A 85 7.26 -12.52 18.35
N SER A 86 8.37 -12.22 19.02
CA SER A 86 8.42 -11.62 20.35
C SER A 86 7.70 -10.28 20.41
N SER A 87 7.66 -9.57 19.28
CA SER A 87 6.98 -8.29 19.11
C SER A 87 5.46 -8.43 18.93
N GLY A 88 4.93 -9.65 18.76
CA GLY A 88 3.51 -9.97 18.72
C GLY A 88 2.97 -10.31 17.32
N GLU A 89 3.72 -10.03 16.26
CA GLU A 89 3.34 -10.28 14.86
C GLU A 89 3.30 -11.79 14.55
N PRO A 90 2.38 -12.22 13.64
CA PRO A 90 2.31 -13.60 13.18
C PRO A 90 3.49 -13.95 12.25
N VAL A 91 3.86 -15.23 12.21
CA VAL A 91 4.94 -15.73 11.35
C VAL A 91 4.40 -16.03 9.94
N LEU A 92 4.42 -15.02 9.07
CA LEU A 92 3.94 -15.12 7.69
C LEU A 92 5.03 -15.48 6.68
N TYR A 93 6.27 -15.06 6.97
CA TYR A 93 7.46 -15.44 6.22
C TYR A 93 8.20 -16.54 6.98
N GLN A 94 8.75 -17.50 6.24
CA GLN A 94 9.47 -18.62 6.81
C GLN A 94 10.79 -18.82 6.09
N ASN A 95 11.86 -19.02 6.85
CA ASN A 95 13.18 -19.31 6.31
C ASN A 95 13.92 -20.35 7.16
N TRP A 96 13.17 -21.35 7.61
CA TRP A 96 13.68 -22.52 8.32
C TRP A 96 14.76 -23.24 7.51
N ASP A 97 15.73 -23.81 8.24
CA ASP A 97 16.57 -24.87 7.72
C ASP A 97 15.70 -26.09 7.34
N PRO A 98 16.01 -26.85 6.27
CA PRO A 98 15.19 -27.99 5.84
C PRO A 98 14.94 -29.07 6.92
N THR A 99 15.76 -29.10 7.97
CA THR A 99 15.65 -30.05 9.08
C THR A 99 14.94 -29.48 10.32
N GLN A 100 14.48 -28.23 10.27
CA GLN A 100 13.93 -27.48 11.41
C GLN A 100 12.50 -26.97 11.11
N PRO A 101 11.68 -26.71 12.15
CA PRO A 101 11.95 -26.94 13.57
C PRO A 101 11.79 -28.42 13.97
N GLU A 102 12.67 -28.92 14.84
CA GLU A 102 12.61 -30.29 15.38
C GLU A 102 11.58 -30.45 16.51
N GLY A 103 11.03 -29.33 17.00
CA GLY A 103 9.94 -29.31 17.97
C GLY A 103 10.35 -29.73 19.39
N ARG A 104 11.64 -29.83 19.67
CA ARG A 104 12.17 -30.09 21.02
C ARG A 104 12.47 -28.80 21.78
N ASP A 105 12.58 -27.70 21.06
CA ASP A 105 13.03 -26.41 21.55
C ASP A 105 11.96 -25.34 21.33
N ASP A 106 12.06 -24.24 22.08
CA ASP A 106 10.99 -23.24 22.16
C ASP A 106 11.41 -21.85 21.66
N CYS A 107 12.69 -21.64 21.31
CA CYS A 107 13.22 -20.33 20.95
C CYS A 107 14.03 -20.39 19.65
N GLY A 108 13.74 -19.46 18.73
CA GLY A 108 14.33 -19.45 17.41
C GLY A 108 15.67 -18.71 17.34
N ILE A 109 16.56 -19.27 16.54
CA ILE A 109 17.88 -18.73 16.21
C ILE A 109 18.02 -18.55 14.71
N MET A 110 18.98 -17.72 14.31
CA MET A 110 19.52 -17.75 12.96
C MET A 110 20.89 -18.43 12.93
N VAL A 111 21.09 -19.31 11.95
CA VAL A 111 22.35 -19.96 11.59
C VAL A 111 22.61 -19.77 10.10
N ASP A 112 23.70 -19.07 9.76
CA ASP A 112 24.12 -18.80 8.36
C ASP A 112 22.98 -18.31 7.45
N GLY A 113 22.06 -17.53 8.03
CA GLY A 113 20.92 -16.98 7.30
C GLY A 113 19.73 -17.90 7.10
N LYS A 114 19.67 -19.03 7.80
CA LYS A 114 18.50 -19.93 7.97
C LYS A 114 18.05 -19.96 9.43
N TRP A 115 16.81 -20.35 9.69
CA TRP A 115 16.26 -20.43 11.05
C TRP A 115 16.37 -21.84 11.61
N GLY A 116 16.61 -21.94 12.90
CA GLY A 116 16.49 -23.17 13.69
C GLY A 116 15.95 -22.85 15.08
N ASP A 117 15.75 -23.87 15.90
CA ASP A 117 15.34 -23.72 17.31
C ASP A 117 16.39 -24.28 18.28
N LEU A 118 16.44 -23.70 19.48
CA LEU A 118 17.31 -24.11 20.59
C LEU A 118 16.62 -23.87 21.96
N PRO A 119 17.08 -24.53 23.05
CA PRO A 119 16.51 -24.33 24.37
C PRO A 119 16.60 -22.85 24.78
N CYS A 120 15.49 -22.24 25.20
CA CYS A 120 15.45 -20.82 25.57
C CYS A 120 16.41 -20.43 26.70
N SER A 121 16.88 -21.41 27.50
CA SER A 121 17.86 -21.22 28.58
C SER A 121 19.29 -20.98 28.08
N ASP A 122 19.60 -21.30 26.83
CA ASP A 122 20.95 -21.19 26.28
C ASP A 122 21.42 -19.73 26.19
N LYS A 123 22.69 -19.49 26.53
CA LYS A 123 23.27 -18.15 26.40
C LYS A 123 23.91 -17.97 25.02
N ARG A 124 23.39 -17.01 24.24
CA ARG A 124 23.89 -16.66 22.90
C ARG A 124 23.89 -15.15 22.68
N ASN A 125 24.66 -14.74 21.68
CA ASN A 125 24.55 -13.39 21.14
C ASN A 125 23.20 -13.26 20.43
N PHE A 126 22.74 -12.03 20.23
CA PHE A 126 21.36 -11.79 19.77
C PHE A 126 21.28 -10.54 18.92
N ILE A 127 20.23 -10.46 18.11
CA ILE A 127 19.99 -9.32 17.24
C ILE A 127 18.74 -8.60 17.75
N CYS A 128 18.87 -7.30 18.02
CA CYS A 128 17.72 -6.44 18.28
C CYS A 128 17.28 -5.77 16.98
N ASN A 129 15.98 -5.55 16.82
CA ASN A 129 15.48 -4.59 15.84
C ASN A 129 15.24 -3.23 16.51
N LYS A 130 15.51 -2.18 15.75
CA LYS A 130 14.97 -0.85 16.02
C LYS A 130 13.96 -0.56 14.95
N THR A 131 12.69 -0.50 15.34
CA THR A 131 11.62 -0.01 14.49
C THR A 131 11.83 1.49 14.31
N LEU A 132 12.12 1.89 13.07
CA LEU A 132 12.13 3.29 12.72
C LEU A 132 10.71 3.64 12.31
N CYS A 133 10.04 4.50 13.10
CA CYS A 133 8.84 5.19 12.63
C CYS A 133 9.28 6.18 11.55
N SER A 134 9.48 5.68 10.35
CA SER A 134 9.67 6.48 9.16
C SER A 134 8.29 6.78 8.60
N VAL A 135 8.01 8.04 8.26
CA VAL A 135 6.87 8.44 7.42
C VAL A 135 7.13 8.03 5.95
N SER A 136 7.72 6.84 5.76
CA SER A 136 8.14 6.28 4.50
C SER A 136 7.28 5.07 4.23
N GLU A 137 6.06 5.32 3.76
CA GLU A 137 5.30 4.30 3.06
C GLU A 137 6.13 3.78 1.88
N CYS A 138 6.32 2.46 1.86
CA CYS A 138 6.82 1.76 0.70
C CYS A 138 5.84 2.03 -0.45
N VAL A 139 6.34 2.61 -1.55
CA VAL A 139 5.50 3.07 -2.66
C VAL A 139 4.73 1.87 -3.26
N GLN A 140 3.41 1.94 -3.20
CA GLN A 140 2.49 0.88 -3.62
C GLN A 140 2.07 1.07 -5.08
N ARG A 141 2.35 0.09 -5.95
CA ARG A 141 1.68 -0.02 -7.25
C ARG A 141 0.19 -0.17 -7.04
N GLN A 142 -0.60 0.51 -7.86
CA GLN A 142 -2.05 0.46 -7.75
C GLN A 142 -2.65 -0.46 -8.80
N TYR A 143 -3.35 -1.46 -8.32
CA TYR A 143 -4.04 -2.47 -9.11
C TYR A 143 -5.54 -2.21 -9.16
N HIS A 144 -6.18 -2.74 -10.20
CA HIS A 144 -7.63 -2.71 -10.32
C HIS A 144 -8.15 -4.06 -10.82
N PHE A 145 -8.94 -4.72 -9.98
CA PHE A 145 -9.53 -6.01 -10.29
C PHE A 145 -10.74 -5.86 -11.21
N ILE A 146 -10.77 -6.66 -12.26
CA ILE A 146 -11.85 -6.72 -13.22
C ILE A 146 -12.70 -7.96 -12.94
N ASN A 147 -13.92 -7.71 -12.48
CA ASN A 147 -14.88 -8.77 -12.18
C ASN A 147 -15.60 -9.31 -13.44
N VAL A 148 -14.85 -9.55 -14.52
CA VAL A 148 -15.33 -10.18 -15.76
C VAL A 148 -14.34 -11.26 -16.18
N ARG A 149 -14.84 -12.40 -16.65
CA ARG A 149 -13.98 -13.51 -17.10
C ARG A 149 -13.61 -13.40 -18.57
N LYS A 150 -12.31 -13.34 -18.86
CA LYS A 150 -11.73 -13.26 -20.22
C LYS A 150 -10.54 -14.21 -20.34
N ASN A 151 -10.22 -14.63 -21.56
CA ASN A 151 -8.92 -15.28 -21.80
C ASN A 151 -7.78 -14.27 -21.66
N TRP A 152 -6.54 -14.73 -21.50
CA TRP A 152 -5.42 -13.85 -21.14
C TRP A 152 -5.23 -12.72 -22.16
N THR A 153 -5.29 -13.02 -23.46
CA THR A 153 -5.15 -12.03 -24.52
C THR A 153 -6.31 -11.02 -24.56
N GLU A 154 -7.54 -11.46 -24.30
CA GLU A 154 -8.70 -10.57 -24.18
C GLU A 154 -8.63 -9.70 -22.92
N ALA A 155 -8.15 -10.24 -21.81
CA ALA A 155 -7.94 -9.53 -20.56
C ALA A 155 -6.87 -8.45 -20.73
N GLN A 156 -5.75 -8.79 -21.37
CA GLN A 156 -4.70 -7.84 -21.75
C GLN A 156 -5.23 -6.70 -22.62
N ARG A 157 -5.99 -7.04 -23.68
CA ARG A 157 -6.59 -6.04 -24.56
C ARG A 157 -7.53 -5.11 -23.79
N TYR A 158 -8.37 -5.68 -22.93
CA TYR A 158 -9.27 -4.89 -22.08
C TYR A 158 -8.48 -3.94 -21.16
N CYS A 159 -7.43 -4.44 -20.50
CA CYS A 159 -6.58 -3.61 -19.66
C CYS A 159 -5.88 -2.51 -20.46
N ARG A 160 -5.43 -2.77 -21.69
CA ARG A 160 -4.81 -1.73 -22.54
C ARG A 160 -5.80 -0.70 -23.07
N GLU A 161 -7.05 -1.08 -23.28
CA GLU A 161 -8.10 -0.16 -23.73
C GLU A 161 -8.61 0.77 -22.61
N LYS A 162 -8.73 0.23 -21.39
CA LYS A 162 -9.39 0.92 -20.27
C LYS A 162 -8.43 1.39 -19.18
N TYR A 163 -7.28 0.74 -19.06
CA TYR A 163 -6.26 0.95 -18.04
C TYR A 163 -4.88 1.04 -18.72
N THR A 164 -3.83 0.53 -18.10
CA THR A 164 -2.49 0.53 -18.69
C THR A 164 -2.16 -0.82 -19.36
N ASP A 165 -2.08 -1.89 -18.57
CA ASP A 165 -1.87 -3.27 -19.03
C ASP A 165 -2.36 -4.21 -17.91
N LEU A 166 -2.26 -5.53 -18.11
CA LEU A 166 -2.37 -6.49 -17.00
C LEU A 166 -1.33 -6.20 -15.92
N ALA A 167 -1.65 -6.63 -14.69
CA ALA A 167 -0.88 -6.30 -13.50
C ALA A 167 0.58 -6.76 -13.58
N THR A 168 1.50 -5.86 -13.24
CA THR A 168 2.94 -6.10 -13.17
C THR A 168 3.36 -6.14 -11.70
N VAL A 169 4.14 -7.14 -11.29
CA VAL A 169 4.57 -7.30 -9.89
C VAL A 169 6.09 -7.34 -9.82
N GLU A 170 6.69 -6.43 -9.07
CA GLU A 170 8.15 -6.28 -8.99
C GLU A 170 8.71 -6.51 -7.59
N ASN A 171 7.86 -6.66 -6.58
CA ASN A 171 8.27 -6.91 -5.20
C ASN A 171 7.11 -7.47 -4.34
N MET A 172 7.37 -7.73 -3.05
CA MET A 172 6.35 -8.25 -2.13
C MET A 172 5.28 -7.21 -1.75
N SER A 173 5.60 -5.91 -1.77
CA SER A 173 4.60 -4.85 -1.56
C SER A 173 3.55 -4.89 -2.67
N ASP A 174 3.99 -5.05 -3.92
CA ASP A 174 3.13 -5.25 -5.07
C ASP A 174 2.24 -6.49 -4.93
N ILE A 175 2.77 -7.61 -4.42
CA ILE A 175 1.97 -8.79 -4.09
C ILE A 175 0.89 -8.46 -3.05
N ASN A 176 1.25 -7.77 -1.97
CA ASN A 176 0.31 -7.43 -0.91
C ASN A 176 -0.82 -6.54 -1.43
N GLU A 177 -0.49 -5.55 -2.27
CA GLU A 177 -1.49 -4.69 -2.92
C GLU A 177 -2.35 -5.43 -3.94
N LEU A 178 -1.75 -6.33 -4.71
CA LEU A 178 -2.45 -7.11 -5.70
C LEU A 178 -3.40 -8.12 -5.01
N LYS A 179 -2.99 -8.72 -3.90
CA LYS A 179 -3.84 -9.57 -3.04
C LYS A 179 -5.03 -8.80 -2.48
N LYS A 180 -4.80 -7.59 -1.95
CA LYS A 180 -5.88 -6.72 -1.48
C LYS A 180 -6.88 -6.46 -2.61
N SER A 181 -6.41 -6.17 -3.82
CA SER A 181 -7.32 -5.84 -4.92
C SER A 181 -8.28 -6.95 -5.37
N VAL A 182 -8.05 -8.22 -5.02
CA VAL A 182 -8.86 -9.37 -5.49
C VAL A 182 -10.15 -9.48 -4.68
N SER A 183 -11.29 -9.48 -5.37
CA SER A 183 -12.60 -9.66 -4.71
C SER A 183 -12.74 -11.03 -4.02
N ASP A 184 -13.44 -11.03 -2.87
CA ASP A 184 -13.74 -12.22 -2.08
C ASP A 184 -14.29 -13.38 -2.93
N GLY A 185 -13.70 -14.57 -2.74
CA GLY A 185 -14.11 -15.81 -3.42
C GLY A 185 -13.52 -16.02 -4.82
N VAL A 186 -12.62 -15.14 -5.28
CA VAL A 186 -11.90 -15.30 -6.54
C VAL A 186 -10.48 -15.81 -6.28
N GLN A 187 -10.24 -17.08 -6.60
CA GLN A 187 -8.99 -17.76 -6.26
C GLN A 187 -7.90 -17.65 -7.34
N TYR A 188 -8.29 -17.56 -8.62
CA TYR A 188 -7.36 -17.56 -9.76
C TYR A 188 -7.58 -16.30 -10.61
N VAL A 189 -6.58 -15.43 -10.65
CA VAL A 189 -6.65 -14.16 -11.39
C VAL A 189 -5.50 -14.02 -12.38
N TRP A 190 -5.80 -13.58 -13.60
CA TRP A 190 -4.74 -13.26 -14.56
C TRP A 190 -3.93 -12.05 -14.09
N ILE A 191 -2.62 -12.20 -14.19
CA ILE A 191 -1.63 -11.13 -14.07
C ILE A 191 -0.87 -11.00 -15.40
N GLY A 192 -0.07 -9.96 -15.56
CA GLY A 192 0.62 -9.67 -16.82
C GLY A 192 1.76 -10.62 -17.16
N LEU A 193 1.96 -11.70 -16.43
CA LEU A 193 3.09 -12.60 -16.63
C LEU A 193 2.81 -13.54 -17.81
N GLN A 194 3.73 -13.65 -18.76
CA GLN A 194 3.62 -14.53 -19.93
C GLN A 194 4.96 -15.20 -20.24
N ARG A 195 4.90 -16.47 -20.67
CA ARG A 195 6.05 -17.21 -21.16
C ARG A 195 6.33 -16.91 -22.63
N THR A 196 7.57 -16.58 -22.96
CA THR A 196 8.02 -16.26 -24.33
C THR A 196 9.10 -17.17 -24.88
N GLY A 197 9.59 -18.12 -24.06
CA GLY A 197 10.54 -19.15 -24.45
C GLY A 197 10.61 -20.26 -23.41
N VAL A 198 11.51 -21.22 -23.59
CA VAL A 198 11.77 -22.27 -22.58
C VAL A 198 12.26 -21.60 -21.30
N ASP A 199 11.47 -21.69 -20.24
CA ASP A 199 11.71 -21.09 -18.91
C ASP A 199 11.96 -19.57 -18.91
N GLN A 200 11.55 -18.87 -19.97
CA GLN A 200 11.67 -17.42 -20.08
C GLN A 200 10.31 -16.75 -19.92
N TRP A 201 10.16 -16.02 -18.81
CA TRP A 201 8.97 -15.26 -18.44
C TRP A 201 9.22 -13.76 -18.58
N GLN A 202 8.21 -13.04 -19.05
CA GLN A 202 8.22 -11.59 -19.19
C GLN A 202 6.88 -10.99 -18.77
N TRP A 203 6.90 -9.72 -18.37
CA TRP A 203 5.67 -8.98 -18.14
C TRP A 203 5.09 -8.48 -19.47
N SER A 204 3.76 -8.49 -19.57
CA SER A 204 2.99 -8.04 -20.73
C SER A 204 3.19 -6.57 -21.04
N SER A 205 3.52 -5.79 -20.02
CA SER A 205 3.88 -4.38 -20.06
C SER A 205 5.30 -4.11 -20.60
N GLY A 206 6.14 -5.15 -20.69
CA GLY A 206 7.48 -5.14 -21.32
C GLY A 206 8.67 -5.21 -20.36
N GLU A 207 8.44 -5.25 -19.05
CA GLU A 207 9.47 -5.29 -18.01
C GLU A 207 10.05 -6.69 -17.82
N PRO A 208 11.35 -6.80 -17.44
CA PRO A 208 11.95 -8.07 -17.08
C PRO A 208 11.43 -8.60 -15.74
N VAL A 209 11.38 -9.93 -15.60
CA VAL A 209 10.98 -10.59 -14.35
C VAL A 209 12.19 -10.67 -13.40
N LEU A 210 12.35 -9.64 -12.56
CA LEU A 210 13.46 -9.54 -11.58
C LEU A 210 13.07 -10.07 -10.19
N TYR A 211 11.79 -10.05 -9.87
CA TYR A 211 11.20 -10.60 -8.67
C TYR A 211 10.38 -11.82 -9.04
N GLN A 212 10.37 -12.84 -8.17
CA GLN A 212 9.64 -14.08 -8.40
C GLN A 212 8.95 -14.52 -7.12
N ASN A 213 7.66 -14.85 -7.23
CA ASN A 213 6.88 -15.37 -6.11
C ASN A 213 6.08 -16.62 -6.50
N TRP A 214 6.73 -17.51 -7.25
CA TRP A 214 6.15 -18.79 -7.66
C TRP A 214 5.68 -19.62 -6.45
N ASP A 215 4.59 -20.34 -6.66
CA ASP A 215 4.24 -21.47 -5.82
C ASP A 215 5.37 -22.53 -5.88
N PRO A 216 5.69 -23.25 -4.79
CA PRO A 216 6.78 -24.23 -4.77
C PRO A 216 6.73 -25.31 -5.86
N THR A 217 5.54 -25.61 -6.40
CA THR A 217 5.38 -26.58 -7.48
C THR A 217 5.30 -25.96 -8.87
N GLN A 218 5.51 -24.65 -9.00
CA GLN A 218 5.35 -23.89 -10.24
C GLN A 218 6.66 -23.15 -10.62
N PRO A 219 6.85 -22.79 -11.91
CA PRO A 219 5.99 -23.15 -13.05
C PRO A 219 6.16 -24.62 -13.47
N GLU A 220 5.06 -25.30 -13.83
CA GLU A 220 5.07 -26.68 -14.36
C GLU A 220 5.54 -26.73 -15.83
N GLY A 221 5.58 -25.58 -16.50
CA GLY A 221 6.12 -25.43 -17.85
C GLY A 221 5.24 -26.05 -18.94
N ARG A 222 4.00 -26.41 -18.63
CA ARG A 222 2.99 -26.87 -19.60
C ARG A 222 2.11 -25.73 -20.11
N ASP A 223 2.12 -24.62 -19.40
CA ASP A 223 1.28 -23.46 -19.61
C ASP A 223 2.11 -22.21 -19.89
N ASP A 224 1.46 -21.19 -20.46
CA ASP A 224 2.17 -20.01 -21.01
C ASP A 224 1.73 -18.68 -20.38
N CYS A 225 0.70 -18.66 -19.54
CA CYS A 225 0.13 -17.44 -18.99
C CYS A 225 0.07 -17.51 -17.47
N GLY A 226 0.60 -16.48 -16.81
CA GLY A 226 0.73 -16.43 -15.37
C GLY A 226 -0.53 -15.91 -14.68
N ILE A 227 -0.80 -16.54 -13.54
CA ILE A 227 -1.88 -16.20 -12.62
C ILE A 227 -1.30 -15.90 -11.24
N MET A 228 -2.09 -15.21 -10.43
CA MET A 228 -1.91 -15.22 -8.97
C MET A 228 -2.97 -16.11 -8.31
N VAL A 229 -2.52 -16.90 -7.32
CA VAL A 229 -3.34 -17.67 -6.37
C VAL A 229 -2.87 -17.34 -4.96
N ASP A 230 -3.72 -16.69 -4.16
CA ASP A 230 -3.45 -16.38 -2.75
C ASP A 230 -2.08 -15.71 -2.48
N GLY A 231 -1.60 -14.92 -3.45
CA GLY A 231 -0.30 -14.24 -3.40
C GLY A 231 0.85 -14.96 -4.09
N LYS A 232 0.70 -16.24 -4.45
CA LYS A 232 1.71 -17.01 -5.19
C LYS A 232 1.42 -17.02 -6.68
N TRP A 233 2.45 -17.19 -7.48
CA TRP A 233 2.33 -17.27 -8.94
C TRP A 233 2.20 -18.72 -9.38
N GLY A 234 1.37 -18.94 -10.39
CA GLY A 234 1.30 -20.19 -11.14
C GLY A 234 1.10 -19.90 -12.61
N ASP A 235 1.15 -20.93 -13.44
CA ASP A 235 0.82 -20.86 -14.87
C ASP A 235 -0.45 -21.66 -15.19
N LEU A 236 -1.22 -21.17 -16.17
CA LEU A 236 -2.43 -21.82 -16.70
C LEU A 236 -2.54 -21.61 -18.22
N PRO A 237 -3.33 -22.45 -18.93
CA PRO A 237 -3.53 -22.29 -20.37
C PRO A 237 -4.09 -20.91 -20.70
N CYS A 238 -3.45 -20.17 -21.61
CA CYS A 238 -3.87 -18.81 -21.96
C CYS A 238 -5.32 -18.70 -22.48
N SER A 239 -5.90 -19.81 -22.95
CA SER A 239 -7.31 -19.90 -23.40
C SER A 239 -8.34 -19.86 -22.27
N ASP A 240 -7.93 -20.08 -21.02
CA ASP A 240 -8.84 -20.13 -19.87
C ASP A 240 -9.49 -18.78 -19.60
N LYS A 241 -10.79 -18.80 -19.30
CA LYS A 241 -11.51 -17.58 -18.91
C LYS A 241 -11.39 -17.37 -17.41
N ARG A 242 -10.74 -16.28 -17.00
CA ARG A 242 -10.57 -15.87 -15.60
C ARG A 242 -10.79 -14.38 -15.42
N ASN A 243 -11.08 -14.00 -14.19
CA ASN A 243 -10.98 -12.63 -13.74
C ASN A 243 -9.53 -12.17 -13.81
N PHE A 244 -9.30 -10.87 -13.87
CA PHE A 244 -7.98 -10.35 -14.17
C PHE A 244 -7.76 -8.99 -13.52
N ILE A 245 -6.50 -8.63 -13.33
CA ILE A 245 -6.13 -7.38 -12.66
C ILE A 245 -5.35 -6.52 -13.65
N CYS A 246 -5.73 -5.25 -13.73
CA CYS A 246 -5.04 -4.25 -14.53
C CYS A 246 -4.20 -3.32 -13.65
N ASN A 247 -3.08 -2.81 -14.19
CA ASN A 247 -2.39 -1.65 -13.63
C ASN A 247 -3.22 -0.38 -13.87
N LYS A 248 -3.39 0.48 -12.85
CA LYS A 248 -4.14 1.74 -13.01
C LYS A 248 -3.47 2.71 -14.00
N ARG A 249 -4.27 3.64 -14.55
CA ARG A 249 -3.88 4.58 -15.61
C ARG A 249 -3.83 6.03 -15.11
N PRO A 250 -2.73 6.76 -15.31
CA PRO A 250 -2.71 8.22 -15.15
C PRO A 250 -3.61 8.94 -16.16
N VAL A 251 -4.16 10.10 -15.79
CA VAL A 251 -5.06 10.90 -16.63
C VAL A 251 -4.33 12.15 -17.13
N PHE A 252 -4.28 12.32 -18.45
CA PHE A 252 -3.76 13.54 -19.07
C PHE A 252 -4.79 14.66 -19.07
N VAL A 253 -4.36 15.87 -18.72
CA VAL A 253 -5.18 17.09 -18.78
C VAL A 253 -4.51 18.09 -19.72
N SER A 254 -5.19 18.40 -20.81
CA SER A 254 -4.68 19.28 -21.87
C SER A 254 -4.73 20.77 -21.55
N GLN A 255 -5.32 21.16 -20.41
CA GLN A 255 -5.37 22.56 -19.99
C GLN A 255 -3.99 23.00 -19.51
N GLU A 256 -3.52 24.16 -19.96
CA GLU A 256 -2.29 24.75 -19.49
C GLU A 256 -2.54 25.50 -18.18
N LYS A 257 -1.76 25.18 -17.15
CA LYS A 257 -1.83 25.79 -15.81
C LYS A 257 -0.43 25.90 -15.22
N ASN A 258 -0.23 26.85 -14.32
CA ASN A 258 0.96 26.85 -13.48
C ASN A 258 0.97 25.64 -12.54
N TRP A 259 2.13 25.26 -11.99
CA TRP A 259 2.24 24.00 -11.25
C TRP A 259 1.28 23.93 -10.04
N THR A 260 1.11 25.05 -9.34
CA THR A 260 0.22 25.13 -8.16
C THR A 260 -1.25 24.99 -8.56
N GLU A 261 -1.65 25.60 -9.67
CA GLU A 261 -2.98 25.49 -10.23
C GLU A 261 -3.25 24.12 -10.85
N ALA A 262 -2.26 23.52 -11.50
CA ALA A 262 -2.30 22.15 -12.02
C ALA A 262 -2.51 21.15 -10.87
N GLN A 263 -1.73 21.28 -9.79
CA GLN A 263 -1.92 20.51 -8.56
C GLN A 263 -3.31 20.73 -7.97
N SER A 264 -3.76 21.98 -7.87
CA SER A 264 -5.08 22.31 -7.35
C SER A 264 -6.19 21.72 -8.23
N TYR A 265 -6.04 21.77 -9.54
CA TYR A 265 -6.95 21.14 -10.49
C TYR A 265 -6.98 19.64 -10.30
N CYS A 266 -5.82 18.98 -10.24
CA CYS A 266 -5.75 17.54 -10.00
C CYS A 266 -6.40 17.20 -8.66
N ARG A 267 -6.18 17.96 -7.59
CA ARG A 267 -6.84 17.70 -6.30
C ARG A 267 -8.33 17.97 -6.28
N GLN A 268 -8.80 18.87 -7.15
CA GLN A 268 -10.22 19.24 -7.26
C GLN A 268 -11.00 18.29 -8.17
N ASN A 269 -10.38 17.78 -9.23
CA ASN A 269 -11.03 17.02 -10.31
C ASN A 269 -10.59 15.55 -10.37
N HIS A 270 -9.48 15.22 -9.72
CA HIS A 270 -8.76 13.96 -9.73
C HIS A 270 -8.17 13.68 -8.31
N SER A 271 -7.12 12.87 -8.19
CA SER A 271 -6.44 12.66 -6.90
C SER A 271 -5.36 13.74 -6.59
N ASP A 272 -4.26 13.75 -7.34
CA ASP A 272 -3.17 14.73 -7.26
C ASP A 272 -2.38 14.67 -8.60
N LEU A 273 -1.38 15.52 -8.80
CA LEU A 273 -0.41 15.36 -9.89
C LEU A 273 0.28 13.99 -9.77
N VAL A 274 0.64 13.41 -10.92
CA VAL A 274 1.26 12.09 -10.97
C VAL A 274 2.63 12.10 -10.28
N SER A 275 2.86 11.11 -9.42
CA SER A 275 4.19 10.78 -8.93
C SER A 275 4.82 9.74 -9.84
N VAL A 276 6.12 9.84 -10.07
CA VAL A 276 6.84 8.89 -10.93
C VAL A 276 7.94 8.26 -10.11
N THR A 277 7.71 7.03 -9.68
CA THR A 277 8.48 6.41 -8.60
C THR A 277 9.41 5.30 -9.09
N ASN A 278 9.30 4.92 -10.36
CA ASN A 278 10.14 3.96 -11.05
C ASN A 278 10.16 4.24 -12.57
N GLN A 279 11.03 3.52 -13.30
CA GLN A 279 11.18 3.67 -14.74
C GLN A 279 9.91 3.32 -15.52
N THR A 280 9.15 2.33 -15.04
CA THR A 280 7.91 1.87 -15.69
C THR A 280 6.85 2.96 -15.70
N GLU A 281 6.59 3.59 -14.55
CA GLU A 281 5.69 4.73 -14.44
C GLU A 281 6.15 5.88 -15.33
N ASN A 282 7.46 6.10 -15.43
CA ASN A 282 7.99 7.13 -16.31
C ASN A 282 7.67 6.85 -17.78
N GLN A 283 7.84 5.60 -18.21
CA GLN A 283 7.46 5.18 -19.56
C GLN A 283 5.95 5.30 -19.80
N GLN A 284 5.12 5.04 -18.78
CA GLN A 284 3.67 5.19 -18.88
C GLN A 284 3.27 6.66 -19.05
N VAL A 285 3.83 7.56 -18.24
CA VAL A 285 3.63 9.01 -18.38
C VAL A 285 4.08 9.48 -19.76
N ALA A 286 5.24 9.03 -20.23
CA ALA A 286 5.73 9.37 -21.57
C ALA A 286 4.80 8.88 -22.69
N ARG A 287 4.29 7.64 -22.60
CA ARG A 287 3.31 7.10 -23.57
C ARG A 287 2.03 7.93 -23.60
N ILE A 288 1.48 8.25 -22.43
CA ILE A 288 0.27 9.08 -22.29
C ILE A 288 0.46 10.43 -22.97
N ILE A 289 1.61 11.09 -22.78
CA ILE A 289 1.87 12.38 -23.42
C ILE A 289 2.00 12.22 -24.95
N SER A 290 2.65 11.14 -25.41
CA SER A 290 2.81 10.87 -26.84
C SER A 290 1.49 10.57 -27.55
N ASP A 291 0.58 9.82 -26.92
CA ASP A 291 -0.74 9.46 -27.44
C ASP A 291 -1.64 10.69 -27.62
N ASN A 292 -1.39 11.76 -26.86
CA ASN A 292 -2.08 13.04 -26.96
C ASN A 292 -1.42 14.00 -27.97
N HIS A 293 -0.47 13.53 -28.78
CA HIS A 293 0.21 14.26 -29.87
C HIS A 293 0.99 15.52 -29.44
N LEU A 294 1.44 15.61 -28.19
CA LEU A 294 2.15 16.79 -27.66
C LEU A 294 3.67 16.74 -27.86
N SER A 295 4.09 16.44 -29.10
CA SER A 295 5.50 16.36 -29.47
C SER A 295 6.23 17.70 -29.22
N GLY A 296 6.87 17.81 -28.06
CA GLY A 296 7.68 18.98 -27.68
C GLY A 296 7.10 19.92 -26.63
N SER A 297 5.96 19.60 -26.03
CA SER A 297 5.44 20.34 -24.87
C SER A 297 6.02 19.79 -23.57
N HIS A 298 6.35 20.67 -22.64
CA HIS A 298 6.62 20.29 -21.25
C HIS A 298 5.30 19.89 -20.58
N VAL A 299 5.32 18.89 -19.70
CA VAL A 299 4.12 18.43 -19.00
C VAL A 299 4.40 18.34 -17.51
N TRP A 300 3.61 19.01 -16.67
CA TRP A 300 3.82 18.98 -15.23
C TRP A 300 3.60 17.58 -14.65
N ILE A 301 4.52 17.18 -13.78
CA ILE A 301 4.39 16.05 -12.86
C ILE A 301 4.45 16.54 -11.41
N GLY A 302 4.13 15.67 -10.46
CA GLY A 302 3.96 16.04 -9.05
C GLY A 302 5.24 16.35 -8.28
N LEU A 303 6.41 16.32 -8.89
CA LEU A 303 7.67 16.59 -8.20
C LEU A 303 7.93 18.10 -8.11
N SER A 304 8.22 18.59 -6.91
CA SER A 304 8.65 19.98 -6.69
C SER A 304 9.68 20.09 -5.57
N ARG A 305 10.45 21.19 -5.57
CA ARG A 305 11.52 21.50 -4.63
C ARG A 305 11.02 22.50 -3.60
N VAL A 306 11.05 22.10 -2.33
CA VAL A 306 10.65 22.94 -1.20
C VAL A 306 11.79 22.93 -0.18
N ARG A 307 12.37 24.10 0.12
CA ARG A 307 13.52 24.25 1.04
C ARG A 307 14.66 23.30 0.68
N ASP A 308 15.05 23.31 -0.59
CA ASP A 308 16.14 22.50 -1.16
C ASP A 308 15.91 20.97 -1.14
N LEU A 309 14.69 20.51 -0.89
CA LEU A 309 14.33 19.10 -0.93
C LEU A 309 13.27 18.83 -2.00
N TRP A 310 13.56 17.87 -2.88
CA TRP A 310 12.64 17.35 -3.88
C TRP A 310 11.59 16.45 -3.23
N ARG A 311 10.31 16.83 -3.34
CA ARG A 311 9.18 16.13 -2.73
C ARG A 311 8.05 15.96 -3.75
N TRP A 312 7.40 14.81 -3.70
CA TRP A 312 6.20 14.57 -4.50
C TRP A 312 4.98 15.25 -3.85
N SER A 313 4.10 15.80 -4.68
CA SER A 313 2.90 16.52 -4.25
C SER A 313 1.90 15.65 -3.50
N ASP A 314 1.82 14.39 -3.88
CA ASP A 314 1.02 13.34 -3.25
C ASP A 314 1.65 12.79 -1.97
N GLN A 315 2.84 13.28 -1.59
CA GLN A 315 3.67 12.85 -0.46
C GLN A 315 4.34 11.48 -0.63
N SER A 316 4.37 10.92 -1.84
CA SER A 316 5.11 9.70 -2.14
C SER A 316 6.59 9.85 -1.80
N ASN A 317 7.20 8.80 -1.23
CA ASN A 317 8.59 8.80 -0.77
C ASN A 317 9.50 7.97 -1.69
N SER A 318 9.59 8.34 -2.97
CA SER A 318 10.52 7.71 -3.92
C SER A 318 11.80 8.53 -4.07
N SER A 319 12.94 7.84 -4.07
CA SER A 319 14.25 8.39 -4.44
C SER A 319 14.53 8.32 -5.96
N PHE A 320 13.67 7.65 -6.73
CA PHE A 320 13.83 7.55 -8.18
C PHE A 320 13.78 8.93 -8.82
N ARG A 321 14.76 9.23 -9.67
CA ARG A 321 14.84 10.47 -10.42
C ARG A 321 15.26 10.15 -11.85
N TYR A 322 14.54 10.72 -12.80
CA TYR A 322 14.80 10.51 -14.23
C TYR A 322 15.17 11.84 -14.91
N TRP A 323 16.07 12.59 -14.27
CA TRP A 323 16.53 13.89 -14.75
C TRP A 323 17.18 13.80 -16.14
N ASN A 324 17.06 14.90 -16.89
CA ASN A 324 17.76 15.12 -18.14
C ASN A 324 19.24 15.43 -17.88
N THR A 325 20.06 15.42 -18.93
CA THR A 325 21.49 15.71 -18.82
C THR A 325 21.68 17.16 -18.37
N SER A 326 22.43 17.35 -17.28
CA SER A 326 22.67 18.65 -16.63
C SER A 326 21.54 19.18 -15.74
N GLU A 327 20.51 18.37 -15.48
CA GLU A 327 19.41 18.68 -14.57
C GLU A 327 19.50 17.87 -13.26
N PRO A 328 18.95 18.37 -12.14
CA PRO A 328 18.34 19.69 -12.00
C PRO A 328 19.39 20.80 -11.92
N ASP A 329 19.12 21.95 -12.54
CA ASP A 329 20.05 23.07 -12.60
C ASP A 329 19.94 23.98 -11.35
N LEU A 330 20.44 23.48 -10.23
CA LEU A 330 20.34 24.12 -8.90
C LEU A 330 20.87 25.57 -8.77
N ASN A 331 21.45 26.14 -9.83
CA ASN A 331 21.98 27.49 -9.92
C ASN A 331 20.96 28.54 -10.40
N ILE A 332 19.78 28.15 -10.91
CA ILE A 332 18.74 29.10 -11.32
C ILE A 332 17.72 29.28 -10.20
N ALA A 333 17.70 30.49 -9.63
CA ALA A 333 16.74 30.84 -8.58
C ALA A 333 15.31 30.86 -9.16
N GLY A 334 14.46 29.95 -8.69
CA GLY A 334 13.03 29.93 -9.01
C GLY A 334 12.56 28.72 -9.80
N GLU A 335 13.47 27.84 -10.23
CA GLU A 335 13.14 26.56 -10.86
C GLU A 335 13.00 25.49 -9.78
N ASN A 336 11.76 25.17 -9.48
CA ASN A 336 11.38 24.35 -8.32
C ASN A 336 10.28 23.34 -8.68
N CYS A 337 9.86 23.26 -9.92
CA CYS A 337 8.77 22.39 -10.35
C CYS A 337 9.21 21.55 -11.53
N THR A 338 8.79 20.29 -11.56
CA THR A 338 9.33 19.34 -12.53
C THR A 338 8.37 19.08 -13.67
N VAL A 339 8.90 19.13 -14.89
CA VAL A 339 8.20 18.70 -16.10
C VAL A 339 8.79 17.40 -16.63
N ALA A 340 7.94 16.55 -17.19
CA ALA A 340 8.37 15.47 -18.05
C ALA A 340 8.49 15.97 -19.50
N GLU A 341 9.60 15.67 -20.17
CA GLU A 341 9.89 16.10 -21.52
C GLU A 341 9.74 14.97 -22.55
N PRO A 342 8.73 15.02 -23.43
CA PRO A 342 8.52 14.00 -24.44
C PRO A 342 9.68 13.88 -25.44
N LYS A 343 10.31 15.01 -25.81
CA LYS A 343 11.44 15.04 -26.75
C LYS A 343 12.72 14.44 -26.17
N ALA A 344 12.84 14.41 -24.85
CA ALA A 344 13.94 13.79 -24.13
C ALA A 344 13.56 12.40 -23.60
N GLN A 345 12.72 11.64 -24.34
CA GLN A 345 12.30 10.28 -23.95
C GLN A 345 11.65 10.20 -22.56
N GLY A 346 10.95 11.26 -22.15
CA GLY A 346 10.32 11.35 -20.83
C GLY A 346 11.28 11.68 -19.69
N GLN A 347 12.51 12.15 -19.98
CA GLN A 347 13.40 12.72 -18.97
C GLN A 347 12.81 13.98 -18.36
N TRP A 348 13.29 14.33 -17.17
CA TRP A 348 12.75 15.42 -16.37
C TRP A 348 13.67 16.62 -16.35
N SER A 349 13.08 17.79 -16.33
CA SER A 349 13.79 19.04 -16.10
C SER A 349 13.04 19.85 -15.06
N ASP A 350 13.75 20.65 -14.28
CA ASP A 350 13.10 21.64 -13.44
C ASP A 350 12.89 22.95 -14.19
N PHE A 351 11.75 23.55 -13.92
CA PHE A 351 11.31 24.78 -14.54
C PHE A 351 10.70 25.70 -13.49
N SER A 352 10.62 26.98 -13.83
CA SER A 352 9.85 27.93 -13.05
C SER A 352 8.40 27.46 -12.86
N CYS A 353 7.97 27.33 -11.60
CA CYS A 353 6.62 26.89 -11.22
C CYS A 353 5.50 27.77 -11.77
N ASN A 354 5.83 28.98 -12.24
CA ASN A 354 4.90 29.96 -12.79
C ASN A 354 4.59 29.73 -14.27
N GLN A 355 5.32 28.86 -14.97
CA GLN A 355 5.04 28.52 -16.37
C GLN A 355 3.73 27.75 -16.49
N GLU A 356 3.00 27.97 -17.58
CA GLU A 356 1.74 27.26 -17.83
C GLU A 356 1.99 26.08 -18.77
N TYR A 357 1.73 24.86 -18.29
CA TYR A 357 1.88 23.64 -19.07
C TYR A 357 0.70 22.70 -18.86
N PRO A 358 0.41 21.79 -19.81
CA PRO A 358 -0.45 20.65 -19.58
C PRO A 358 0.11 19.76 -18.46
N PHE A 359 -0.71 18.88 -17.90
CA PHE A 359 -0.32 18.13 -16.70
C PHE A 359 -0.99 16.76 -16.62
N VAL A 360 -0.39 15.87 -15.84
CA VAL A 360 -0.91 14.51 -15.63
C VAL A 360 -1.34 14.35 -14.17
N CYS A 361 -2.58 13.90 -13.97
CA CYS A 361 -3.15 13.59 -12.66
C CYS A 361 -3.27 12.08 -12.44
N TYR A 362 -3.33 11.66 -11.18
CA TYR A 362 -3.84 10.32 -10.82
C TYR A 362 -5.36 10.28 -10.83
N GLU A 363 -5.95 9.19 -11.31
CA GLU A 363 -7.40 8.99 -11.28
C GLU A 363 -8.00 9.06 -9.86
N ASP A 364 -9.23 9.57 -9.75
CA ASP A 364 -9.96 9.79 -8.49
C ASP A 364 -10.11 8.51 -7.66
N LYS A 365 -9.63 8.52 -6.40
CA LYS A 365 -9.87 7.40 -5.45
C LYS A 365 -11.24 7.42 -4.78
N LEU A 366 -11.87 8.59 -4.69
CA LEU A 366 -13.16 8.78 -4.03
C LEU A 366 -14.15 9.40 -5.01
N ILE A 367 -15.41 8.98 -4.91
CA ILE A 367 -16.50 9.55 -5.71
C ILE A 367 -17.66 9.90 -4.80
N VAL A 368 -18.16 11.13 -4.94
CA VAL A 368 -19.45 11.51 -4.36
C VAL A 368 -20.56 11.01 -5.27
N ILE A 369 -21.52 10.31 -4.68
CA ILE A 369 -22.75 9.88 -5.34
C ILE A 369 -23.86 10.84 -4.93
N GLU A 370 -24.38 11.58 -5.90
CA GLU A 370 -25.45 12.58 -5.74
C GLU A 370 -26.85 11.95 -5.66
N GLN A 371 -26.97 10.84 -4.92
CA GLN A 371 -28.26 10.21 -4.60
C GLN A 371 -28.57 10.39 -3.11
N ASN A 372 -29.84 10.57 -2.76
CA ASN A 372 -30.26 10.77 -1.38
C ASN A 372 -30.71 9.45 -0.77
N LEU A 373 -29.75 8.71 -0.19
CA LEU A 373 -29.95 7.36 0.35
C LEU A 373 -29.70 7.33 1.86
N THR A 374 -30.36 6.39 2.55
CA THR A 374 -30.04 6.04 3.94
C THR A 374 -28.64 5.44 4.01
N TRP A 375 -28.01 5.43 5.19
CA TRP A 375 -26.65 4.90 5.33
C TRP A 375 -26.53 3.44 4.86
N SER A 376 -27.49 2.60 5.22
CA SER A 376 -27.53 1.18 4.80
C SER A 376 -27.77 1.00 3.30
N GLU A 377 -28.58 1.87 2.66
CA GLU A 377 -28.78 1.87 1.20
C GLU A 377 -27.51 2.36 0.47
N ALA A 378 -26.87 3.43 0.98
CA ALA A 378 -25.62 3.97 0.45
C ALA A 378 -24.48 2.95 0.54
N LEU A 379 -24.36 2.25 1.67
CA LEU A 379 -23.40 1.15 1.85
C LEU A 379 -23.61 0.07 0.79
N ARG A 380 -24.84 -0.39 0.61
CA ARG A 380 -25.18 -1.39 -0.40
C ARG A 380 -24.88 -0.88 -1.81
N TYR A 381 -25.20 0.38 -2.10
CA TYR A 381 -24.90 1.00 -3.39
C TYR A 381 -23.40 1.00 -3.67
N CYS A 382 -22.58 1.47 -2.73
CA CYS A 382 -21.13 1.51 -2.90
C CYS A 382 -20.56 0.12 -3.11
N ARG A 383 -20.99 -0.89 -2.34
CA ARG A 383 -20.53 -2.28 -2.53
C ARG A 383 -20.99 -2.93 -3.84
N GLN A 384 -22.07 -2.44 -4.44
CA GLN A 384 -22.58 -2.95 -5.71
C GLN A 384 -21.97 -2.27 -6.93
N ASN A 385 -21.67 -0.98 -6.83
CA ASN A 385 -21.29 -0.14 -7.98
C ASN A 385 -19.84 0.39 -7.89
N HIS A 386 -19.24 0.32 -6.71
CA HIS A 386 -17.92 0.79 -6.36
C HIS A 386 -17.27 -0.24 -5.41
N VAL A 387 -16.45 0.20 -4.45
CA VAL A 387 -15.84 -0.71 -3.47
C VAL A 387 -16.59 -0.69 -2.15
N ASP A 388 -16.53 0.40 -1.39
CA ASP A 388 -17.28 0.52 -0.15
C ASP A 388 -17.57 2.01 0.14
N LEU A 389 -18.32 2.29 1.21
CA LEU A 389 -18.33 3.64 1.76
C LEU A 389 -16.92 3.99 2.27
N VAL A 390 -16.47 5.22 2.01
CA VAL A 390 -15.11 5.67 2.37
C VAL A 390 -14.81 5.51 3.87
N SER A 391 -13.64 4.94 4.19
CA SER A 391 -13.08 4.90 5.54
C SER A 391 -12.00 5.96 5.67
N VAL A 392 -12.13 6.90 6.59
CA VAL A 392 -11.19 8.03 6.67
C VAL A 392 -10.12 7.75 7.72
N GLN A 393 -9.05 7.08 7.32
CA GLN A 393 -8.06 6.52 8.25
C GLN A 393 -6.81 7.41 8.43
N SER A 394 -6.68 8.51 7.68
CA SER A 394 -5.55 9.42 7.80
C SER A 394 -5.92 10.86 7.45
N GLU A 395 -5.06 11.81 7.82
CA GLU A 395 -5.19 13.21 7.44
C GLU A 395 -5.18 13.39 5.91
N GLY A 396 -4.40 12.58 5.19
CA GLY A 396 -4.39 12.57 3.72
C GLY A 396 -5.74 12.17 3.13
N MET A 397 -6.38 11.14 3.68
CA MET A 397 -7.73 10.72 3.27
C MET A 397 -8.77 11.78 3.62
N GLN A 398 -8.66 12.41 4.79
CA GLN A 398 -9.54 13.50 5.16
C GLN A 398 -9.46 14.67 4.18
N ARG A 399 -8.25 15.05 3.72
CA ARG A 399 -8.10 16.08 2.67
C ARG A 399 -8.77 15.67 1.35
N ARG A 400 -8.69 14.38 0.95
CA ARG A 400 -9.37 13.88 -0.25
C ARG A 400 -10.89 13.92 -0.11
N VAL A 401 -11.42 13.51 1.05
CA VAL A 401 -12.85 13.63 1.40
C VAL A 401 -13.30 15.09 1.30
N MET A 402 -12.54 16.01 1.90
CA MET A 402 -12.82 17.46 1.84
C MET A 402 -12.91 18.01 0.41
N ASN A 403 -12.11 17.48 -0.53
CA ASN A 403 -12.14 17.89 -1.93
C ASN A 403 -13.40 17.40 -2.65
N VAL A 404 -13.76 16.12 -2.49
CA VAL A 404 -14.90 15.52 -3.22
C VAL A 404 -16.24 15.98 -2.65
N VAL A 405 -16.33 16.18 -1.34
CA VAL A 405 -17.54 16.58 -0.61
C VAL A 405 -18.13 17.90 -1.09
N ARG A 406 -17.32 18.80 -1.65
CA ARG A 406 -17.79 20.08 -2.20
C ARG A 406 -18.74 19.93 -3.39
N ARG A 407 -18.73 18.75 -4.03
CA ARG A 407 -19.64 18.41 -5.14
C ARG A 407 -21.01 17.91 -4.64
N ALA A 408 -21.15 17.61 -3.35
CA ALA A 408 -22.40 17.10 -2.80
C ALA A 408 -23.47 18.19 -2.73
N SER A 409 -24.72 17.80 -2.98
CA SER A 409 -25.90 18.67 -2.89
C SER A 409 -26.51 18.69 -1.48
N THR A 410 -26.23 17.69 -0.64
CA THR A 410 -26.73 17.58 0.73
C THR A 410 -25.82 18.31 1.73
N ALA A 411 -26.37 18.82 2.83
CA ALA A 411 -25.62 19.55 3.87
C ALA A 411 -24.59 18.68 4.64
N ALA A 412 -24.72 17.35 4.52
CA ALA A 412 -23.79 16.36 5.03
C ALA A 412 -23.72 15.19 4.06
N VAL A 413 -22.65 14.40 4.11
CA VAL A 413 -22.36 13.31 3.18
C VAL A 413 -21.96 12.07 3.96
N TRP A 414 -22.58 10.91 3.71
CA TRP A 414 -22.27 9.68 4.43
C TRP A 414 -20.82 9.24 4.22
N LEU A 415 -20.21 8.82 5.32
CA LEU A 415 -18.96 8.08 5.37
C LEU A 415 -19.23 6.62 5.74
N GLY A 416 -18.22 5.76 5.61
CA GLY A 416 -18.26 4.37 6.06
C GLY A 416 -18.16 4.20 7.58
N LEU A 417 -18.53 5.20 8.35
CA LEU A 417 -18.35 5.23 9.80
C LEU A 417 -19.64 4.82 10.51
N ARG A 418 -19.58 3.87 11.44
CA ARG A 418 -20.76 3.34 12.16
C ARG A 418 -20.51 3.28 13.66
N HIS A 419 -21.54 3.60 14.45
CA HIS A 419 -21.48 3.51 15.91
C HIS A 419 -22.10 2.21 16.42
N SER A 420 -21.43 1.52 17.32
CA SER A 420 -22.01 0.41 18.07
C SER A 420 -22.32 0.83 19.50
N CYS A 421 -23.62 1.01 19.82
CA CYS A 421 -24.04 1.40 21.17
C CYS A 421 -23.80 0.32 22.24
N THR A 422 -23.70 -0.95 21.87
CA THR A 422 -23.43 -2.04 22.82
C THR A 422 -22.02 -1.96 23.41
N VAL A 423 -21.05 -1.52 22.61
CA VAL A 423 -19.63 -1.43 22.99
C VAL A 423 -19.11 0.01 23.03
N GLY A 424 -19.95 0.99 22.73
CA GLY A 424 -19.64 2.42 22.81
C GLY A 424 -18.49 2.86 21.89
N LEU A 425 -18.37 2.27 20.70
CA LEU A 425 -17.26 2.55 19.79
C LEU A 425 -17.72 2.78 18.35
N TRP A 426 -16.95 3.65 17.67
CA TRP A 426 -17.04 3.89 16.25
C TRP A 426 -16.08 2.97 15.49
N PHE A 427 -16.52 2.45 14.35
CA PHE A 427 -15.71 1.62 13.48
C PHE A 427 -16.05 1.89 12.01
N TRP A 428 -15.07 1.64 11.15
CA TRP A 428 -15.23 1.76 9.71
C TRP A 428 -15.83 0.48 9.11
N VAL A 429 -16.52 0.60 7.98
CA VAL A 429 -17.08 -0.53 7.22
C VAL A 429 -16.00 -1.47 6.68
N SER A 430 -14.75 -1.00 6.59
CA SER A 430 -13.54 -1.79 6.34
C SER A 430 -13.12 -2.70 7.50
N GLY A 431 -13.80 -2.63 8.65
CA GLY A 431 -13.52 -3.45 9.83
C GLY A 431 -12.44 -2.89 10.77
N GLN A 432 -11.85 -1.73 10.42
CA GLN A 432 -10.88 -1.05 11.27
C GLN A 432 -11.51 -0.16 12.34
N THR A 433 -10.88 -0.07 13.50
CA THR A 433 -11.20 0.91 14.55
C THR A 433 -10.74 2.31 14.16
N VAL A 434 -11.40 3.34 14.69
CA VAL A 434 -11.06 4.74 14.39
C VAL A 434 -9.77 5.16 15.11
N CYS A 435 -8.65 5.22 14.39
CA CYS A 435 -7.36 5.67 14.94
C CYS A 435 -7.06 7.15 14.64
N TYR A 436 -7.64 7.68 13.55
CA TYR A 436 -7.60 9.08 13.16
C TYR A 436 -8.98 9.69 13.41
N GLU A 437 -9.05 10.89 13.98
CA GLU A 437 -10.31 11.54 14.31
C GLU A 437 -10.38 12.96 13.75
N ASN A 438 -11.55 13.33 13.21
CA ASN A 438 -11.83 14.69 12.76
C ASN A 438 -13.26 15.15 13.10
N TRP A 439 -13.76 14.79 14.28
CA TRP A 439 -15.10 15.14 14.77
C TRP A 439 -15.33 16.65 14.94
N ALA A 440 -16.58 17.08 14.76
CA ALA A 440 -17.07 18.36 15.24
C ALA A 440 -17.35 18.24 16.75
N ILE A 441 -17.02 19.29 17.51
CA ILE A 441 -17.12 19.29 18.98
C ILE A 441 -18.57 18.94 19.41
N ASP A 442 -18.70 18.01 20.39
CA ASP A 442 -19.95 17.54 21.03
C ASP A 442 -20.90 16.61 20.25
N ASP A 443 -20.41 15.87 19.23
CA ASP A 443 -21.28 14.97 18.44
C ASP A 443 -20.82 13.50 18.36
N SER A 444 -19.84 13.08 19.16
CA SER A 444 -19.32 11.70 19.16
C SER A 444 -20.22 10.69 19.88
N ASP A 445 -20.91 11.08 20.96
CA ASP A 445 -21.49 10.12 21.93
C ASP A 445 -22.99 10.33 22.21
N LYS A 446 -23.84 10.23 21.19
CA LYS A 446 -25.31 10.25 21.38
C LYS A 446 -25.94 8.92 20.96
N CYS A 447 -26.00 7.96 21.88
CA CYS A 447 -26.91 6.82 21.74
C CYS A 447 -28.32 7.23 22.20
N ASP A 448 -28.99 8.05 21.39
CA ASP A 448 -30.45 8.16 21.46
C ASP A 448 -31.08 6.83 21.00
N SER A 449 -32.41 6.68 21.11
CA SER A 449 -33.15 5.48 20.67
C SER A 449 -33.04 5.14 19.16
N ALA A 450 -32.24 5.87 18.38
CA ALA A 450 -32.04 5.69 16.96
C ALA A 450 -30.58 5.32 16.64
N VAL A 451 -30.39 4.35 15.75
CA VAL A 451 -29.06 3.94 15.25
C VAL A 451 -28.43 5.10 14.47
N ARG A 452 -27.14 5.37 14.71
CA ARG A 452 -26.42 6.50 14.11
C ARG A 452 -25.18 6.06 13.35
N SER A 453 -24.88 6.80 12.30
CA SER A 453 -23.69 6.64 11.47
C SER A 453 -23.00 7.98 11.26
N GLY A 454 -21.73 7.94 10.87
CA GLY A 454 -20.92 9.12 10.67
C GLY A 454 -21.10 9.70 9.27
N ALA A 455 -21.19 11.01 9.22
CA ALA A 455 -21.20 11.79 8.00
C ALA A 455 -20.16 12.91 8.10
N VAL A 456 -19.77 13.48 6.98
CA VAL A 456 -18.94 14.69 6.92
C VAL A 456 -19.79 15.88 6.50
N GLN A 457 -19.58 17.03 7.13
CA GLN A 457 -20.25 18.28 6.73
C GLN A 457 -19.85 18.68 5.31
N SER A 458 -20.82 19.04 4.46
CA SER A 458 -20.50 19.43 3.08
C SER A 458 -19.90 20.82 2.95
N GLY A 459 -20.30 21.73 3.83
CA GLY A 459 -19.74 23.07 4.01
C GLY A 459 -19.01 23.25 5.34
N GLY A 460 -18.54 24.47 5.59
CA GLY A 460 -17.87 24.83 6.85
C GLY A 460 -16.49 24.18 7.01
N HIS A 461 -16.20 23.67 8.21
CA HIS A 461 -14.91 23.03 8.54
C HIS A 461 -14.79 21.57 8.08
N GLN A 462 -15.83 21.02 7.43
CA GLN A 462 -15.85 19.66 6.87
C GLN A 462 -15.43 18.59 7.90
N ARG A 463 -15.94 18.75 9.12
CA ARG A 463 -15.73 17.84 10.26
C ARG A 463 -16.72 16.69 10.24
N TRP A 464 -16.38 15.60 10.91
CA TRP A 464 -17.26 14.44 11.07
C TRP A 464 -18.37 14.76 12.08
N ILE A 465 -19.57 14.31 11.79
CA ILE A 465 -20.78 14.48 12.60
C ILE A 465 -21.53 13.15 12.66
N SER A 466 -22.32 12.96 13.70
CA SER A 466 -23.15 11.78 13.88
C SER A 466 -24.56 12.07 13.41
N ARG A 467 -25.16 11.19 12.58
CA ARG A 467 -26.51 11.38 12.04
C ARG A 467 -27.34 10.10 12.17
N PRO A 468 -28.67 10.19 12.41
CA PRO A 468 -29.55 9.02 12.39
C PRO A 468 -29.47 8.29 11.04
N GLU A 469 -29.39 6.95 11.03
CA GLU A 469 -29.32 6.16 9.79
C GLU A 469 -30.57 6.34 8.89
N THR A 470 -31.68 6.87 9.44
CA THR A 470 -32.90 7.23 8.70
C THR A 470 -32.74 8.44 7.79
N ASP A 471 -31.71 9.27 8.01
CA ASP A 471 -31.44 10.43 7.17
C ASP A 471 -31.05 9.99 5.76
N ARG A 472 -31.49 10.74 4.75
CA ARG A 472 -31.14 10.50 3.34
C ARG A 472 -30.15 11.55 2.88
N LEU A 473 -28.90 11.15 2.68
CA LEU A 473 -27.79 12.03 2.31
C LEU A 473 -27.12 11.54 1.02
N ASN A 474 -26.38 12.43 0.35
CA ASN A 474 -25.33 12.00 -0.58
C ASN A 474 -24.26 11.23 0.19
N PHE A 475 -23.43 10.48 -0.53
CA PHE A 475 -22.48 9.58 0.11
C PHE A 475 -21.22 9.45 -0.74
N ILE A 476 -20.10 9.11 -0.08
CA ILE A 476 -18.82 8.94 -0.78
C ILE A 476 -18.52 7.45 -0.83
N CYS A 477 -18.39 6.95 -2.05
CA CYS A 477 -17.82 5.63 -2.26
C CYS A 477 -16.32 5.74 -2.51
N SER A 478 -15.58 4.78 -2.01
CA SER A 478 -14.25 4.50 -2.52
C SER A 478 -14.39 3.80 -3.87
N ARG A 479 -13.63 4.25 -4.88
CA ARG A 479 -13.54 3.56 -6.18
C ARG A 479 -12.56 2.39 -6.15
N TYR A 480 -11.82 2.26 -5.05
CA TYR A 480 -10.76 1.28 -4.82
C TYR A 480 -10.79 0.83 -3.36
N GLU A 481 -10.30 -0.38 -3.07
CA GLU A 481 -10.06 -0.79 -1.69
C GLU A 481 -8.98 0.09 -1.08
N GLU A 482 -9.22 0.51 0.16
CA GLU A 482 -8.46 1.53 0.89
C GLU A 482 -7.22 0.96 1.56
#